data_AF-A0A267G3K1-F1
#
_entry.id   AF-A0A267G3K1-F1
#
_cell.length_a   1.000
_cell.length_b   1.000
_cell.length_c   1.000
_cell.angle_alpha   90.00
_cell.angle_beta   90.00
_cell.angle_gamma   90.00
#
_symmetry.space_group_name_H-M   'P 1'
#
loop_
_entity.id
_entity.type
_entity.pdbx_description
1 polymer ?
#
loop_
_entity_poly.entity_id
_entity_poly.type
_entity_poly.pdbx_seq_one_letter_code
_entity_poly.pdbx_strand_id
1 'polypeptide(L)'
;MSDRQESKHASSLVQLDNGIKIPPSGWQCAMCDKRDNLWLNLTDGTILCGRRYFDGSGGNNHAVEHYENTGYPLAVKLGTICAQGADVYSYAEDNMVLDSKLEQHLKHFGIDMAKMNKSEKSVAELQADQHQG
;
A
#
# COMPACT_ATOMS: atom_id res chain seq x y z
N MET A 1 4.74 20.20 -5.66
CA MET A 1 5.19 18.84 -5.39
C MET A 1 4.83 18.58 -3.94
N SER A 2 3.94 17.64 -3.65
CA SER A 2 3.64 17.29 -2.26
C SER A 2 4.89 16.66 -1.66
N ASP A 3 5.60 17.38 -0.80
CA ASP A 3 6.79 16.88 -0.10
C ASP A 3 6.38 15.75 0.86
N ARG A 4 6.35 14.51 0.34
CA ARG A 4 6.17 13.32 1.17
C ARG A 4 7.32 13.29 2.17
N GLN A 5 6.98 13.17 3.45
CA GLN A 5 7.97 13.01 4.51
C GLN A 5 8.26 11.53 4.73
N GLU A 6 9.48 11.23 5.17
CA GLU A 6 9.84 9.89 5.64
C GLU A 6 8.95 9.49 6.81
N SER A 7 8.39 8.29 6.76
CA SER A 7 7.58 7.78 7.88
C SER A 7 8.44 7.57 9.12
N LYS A 8 7.90 7.96 10.28
CA LYS A 8 8.48 7.65 11.59
C LYS A 8 8.61 6.14 11.84
N HIS A 9 7.85 5.32 11.10
CA HIS A 9 7.79 3.87 11.27
C HIS A 9 8.69 3.11 10.29
N ALA A 10 9.18 3.73 9.21
CA ALA A 10 9.94 3.04 8.17
C ALA A 10 11.22 2.40 8.71
N SER A 11 12.02 3.15 9.48
CA SER A 11 13.31 2.66 9.97
C SER A 11 13.22 1.52 10.99
N SER A 12 12.12 1.44 11.74
CA SER A 12 11.91 0.52 12.87
C SER A 12 10.76 -0.47 12.63
N LEU A 13 10.25 -0.55 11.40
CA LEU A 13 9.15 -1.44 11.06
C LEU A 13 9.55 -2.88 11.33
N VAL A 14 8.73 -3.57 12.13
CA VAL A 14 8.85 -5.01 12.36
C VAL A 14 7.99 -5.71 11.33
N GLN A 15 8.58 -6.66 10.59
CA GLN A 15 7.86 -7.56 9.70
C GLN A 15 7.76 -8.94 10.35
N LEU A 16 6.57 -9.53 10.34
CA LEU A 16 6.34 -10.84 10.94
C LEU A 16 6.94 -11.93 10.05
N ASP A 17 7.58 -12.92 10.67
CA ASP A 17 8.08 -14.12 10.00
C ASP A 17 6.97 -15.18 9.95
N ASN A 18 5.94 -14.90 9.16
CA ASN A 18 4.73 -15.74 9.01
C ASN A 18 4.71 -16.53 7.68
N GLY A 19 5.81 -16.54 6.93
CA GLY A 19 5.97 -17.32 5.69
C GLY A 19 5.21 -16.77 4.48
N ILE A 20 4.59 -15.59 4.56
CA ILE A 20 3.84 -15.01 3.44
C ILE A 20 4.76 -14.62 2.29
N LYS A 21 4.37 -15.01 1.07
CA LYS A 21 4.98 -14.58 -0.20
C LYS A 21 3.91 -14.07 -1.13
N ILE A 22 4.15 -12.91 -1.73
CA ILE A 22 3.18 -12.22 -2.55
C ILE A 22 3.46 -12.53 -4.03
N PRO A 23 2.48 -13.06 -4.79
CA PRO A 23 2.66 -13.30 -6.22
C PRO A 23 2.85 -11.96 -6.96
N PRO A 24 3.44 -11.97 -8.17
CA PRO A 24 3.67 -10.74 -8.94
C PRO A 24 2.39 -10.11 -9.52
N SER A 25 1.26 -10.83 -9.50
CA SER A 25 -0.03 -10.36 -10.00
C SER A 25 -1.19 -11.23 -9.47
N GLY A 26 -2.43 -10.91 -9.87
CA GLY A 26 -3.62 -11.70 -9.55
C GLY A 26 -4.15 -11.50 -8.13
N TRP A 27 -3.71 -10.43 -7.47
CA TRP A 27 -4.09 -10.12 -6.10
C TRP A 27 -5.60 -9.92 -5.93
N GLN A 28 -6.06 -10.20 -4.72
CA GLN A 28 -7.43 -10.00 -4.28
C GLN A 28 -7.41 -9.56 -2.82
N CYS A 29 -8.35 -8.71 -2.43
CA CYS A 29 -8.56 -8.37 -1.03
C CYS A 29 -8.89 -9.63 -0.21
N ALA A 30 -8.27 -9.79 0.96
CA ALA A 30 -8.50 -10.94 1.83
C ALA A 30 -9.93 -11.00 2.42
N MET A 31 -10.69 -9.91 2.34
CA MET A 31 -12.00 -9.75 2.98
C MET A 31 -13.16 -9.54 1.97
N CYS A 32 -12.87 -9.41 0.66
CA CYS A 32 -13.91 -9.28 -0.38
C CYS A 32 -13.37 -9.60 -1.79
N ASP A 33 -14.20 -9.44 -2.81
CA ASP A 33 -13.86 -9.78 -4.20
C ASP A 33 -13.11 -8.71 -4.99
N LYS A 34 -12.71 -7.60 -4.34
CA LYS A 34 -11.97 -6.52 -5.02
C LYS A 34 -10.58 -6.96 -5.45
N ARG A 35 -10.21 -6.58 -6.67
CA ARG A 35 -8.93 -6.88 -7.34
C ARG A 35 -8.13 -5.63 -7.72
N ASP A 36 -8.67 -4.46 -7.41
CA ASP A 36 -8.12 -3.13 -7.65
C ASP A 36 -8.03 -2.36 -6.33
N ASN A 37 -7.26 -1.26 -6.34
CA ASN A 37 -7.04 -0.42 -5.15
C ASN A 37 -6.64 -1.24 -3.91
N LEU A 38 -5.67 -2.14 -4.11
CA LEU A 38 -5.20 -3.07 -3.09
C LEU A 38 -3.94 -2.55 -2.41
N TRP A 39 -3.92 -2.71 -1.09
CA TRP A 39 -2.88 -2.27 -0.20
C TRP A 39 -2.30 -3.47 0.53
N LEU A 40 -1.00 -3.67 0.41
CA LEU A 40 -0.24 -4.68 1.13
C LEU A 40 0.25 -4.08 2.45
N ASN A 41 -0.19 -4.61 3.58
CA ASN A 41 0.36 -4.21 4.87
C ASN A 41 1.81 -4.70 5.01
N LEU A 42 2.74 -3.78 5.31
CA LEU A 42 4.17 -4.08 5.32
C LEU A 42 4.62 -4.87 6.55
N THR A 43 3.80 -4.97 7.60
CA THR A 43 4.12 -5.75 8.80
C THR A 43 3.79 -7.23 8.62
N ASP A 44 2.61 -7.58 8.13
CA ASP A 44 2.12 -8.98 8.11
C ASP A 44 1.86 -9.56 6.72
N GLY A 45 1.92 -8.74 5.67
CA GLY A 45 1.70 -9.17 4.30
C GLY A 45 0.24 -9.32 3.90
N THR A 46 -0.72 -8.87 4.71
CA THR A 46 -2.15 -8.94 4.38
C THR A 46 -2.46 -7.99 3.23
N ILE A 47 -3.18 -8.47 2.21
CA ILE A 47 -3.65 -7.66 1.07
C ILE A 47 -5.11 -7.25 1.27
N LEU A 48 -5.38 -5.95 1.33
CA LEU A 48 -6.70 -5.41 1.65
C LEU A 48 -7.09 -4.26 0.72
N CYS A 49 -8.38 -4.09 0.43
CA CYS A 49 -8.83 -3.00 -0.41
C CYS A 49 -8.84 -1.67 0.36
N GLY A 50 -8.63 -0.58 -0.39
CA GLY A 50 -8.52 0.77 0.16
C GLY A 50 -9.83 1.35 0.71
N ARG A 51 -9.81 2.66 0.98
CA ARG A 51 -10.95 3.37 1.54
C ARG A 51 -12.12 3.46 0.55
N ARG A 52 -13.34 3.45 1.08
CA ARG A 52 -14.58 3.74 0.35
C ARG A 52 -14.75 5.26 0.21
N TYR A 53 -15.08 5.73 -0.98
CA TYR A 53 -15.41 7.13 -1.23
C TYR A 53 -16.91 7.42 -1.04
N PHE A 54 -17.27 8.69 -0.87
CA PHE A 54 -18.66 9.12 -0.64
C PHE A 54 -19.61 8.80 -1.79
N ASP A 55 -19.10 8.72 -3.02
CA ASP A 55 -19.85 8.35 -4.22
C ASP A 55 -20.06 6.82 -4.35
N GLY A 56 -19.60 6.04 -3.36
CA GLY A 56 -19.66 4.58 -3.36
C GLY A 56 -18.54 3.88 -4.13
N SER A 57 -17.65 4.63 -4.78
CA SER A 57 -16.47 4.10 -5.47
C SER A 57 -15.30 3.82 -4.50
N GLY A 58 -14.16 3.33 -5.02
CA GLY A 58 -12.98 3.00 -4.23
C GLY A 58 -13.01 1.57 -3.67
N GLY A 59 -12.56 1.40 -2.43
CA GLY A 59 -12.54 0.12 -1.71
C GLY A 59 -13.65 -0.03 -0.68
N ASN A 60 -13.49 -0.98 0.25
CA ASN A 60 -14.46 -1.29 1.31
C ASN A 60 -13.88 -1.05 2.72
N ASN A 61 -12.84 -0.21 2.85
CA ASN A 61 -12.17 0.14 4.11
C ASN A 61 -11.35 -0.96 4.80
N HIS A 62 -11.29 -2.17 4.27
CA HIS A 62 -10.62 -3.28 4.95
C HIS A 62 -9.16 -3.01 5.34
N ALA A 63 -8.41 -2.23 4.54
CA ALA A 63 -7.03 -1.88 4.89
C ALA A 63 -6.93 -0.94 6.12
N VAL A 64 -7.86 0.01 6.28
CA VAL A 64 -7.90 0.87 7.48
C VAL A 64 -8.46 0.12 8.69
N GLU A 65 -9.49 -0.71 8.50
CA GLU A 65 -10.05 -1.54 9.57
C GLU A 65 -8.99 -2.53 10.11
N HIS A 66 -8.14 -3.06 9.24
CA HIS A 66 -7.02 -3.91 9.66
C HIS A 66 -6.00 -3.15 10.51
N TYR A 67 -5.67 -1.91 10.14
CA TYR A 67 -4.85 -1.04 10.97
C TYR A 67 -5.49 -0.78 12.33
N GLU A 68 -6.79 -0.48 12.39
CA GLU A 68 -7.52 -0.25 13.65
C GLU A 68 -7.47 -1.47 14.59
N ASN A 69 -7.47 -2.68 14.02
CA ASN A 69 -7.41 -3.93 14.79
C ASN A 69 -5.98 -4.37 15.20
N THR A 70 -4.95 -3.98 14.45
CA THR A 70 -3.58 -4.51 14.62
C THR A 70 -2.55 -3.46 15.04
N GLY A 71 -2.80 -2.19 14.74
CA GLY A 71 -1.83 -1.11 14.86
C GLY A 71 -0.72 -1.12 13.82
N TYR A 72 -0.77 -1.98 12.78
CA TYR A 72 0.30 -2.10 11.79
C TYR A 72 0.30 -0.93 10.80
N PRO A 73 1.28 -0.02 10.88
CA PRO A 73 1.07 1.36 10.45
C PRO A 73 1.24 1.58 8.94
N LEU A 74 2.06 0.77 8.26
CA LEU A 74 2.46 1.02 6.87
C LEU A 74 1.82 0.04 5.90
N ALA A 75 1.31 0.58 4.79
CA ALA A 75 0.85 -0.22 3.66
C ALA A 75 1.28 0.39 2.33
N VAL A 76 1.58 -0.48 1.36
CA VAL A 76 1.98 -0.10 0.00
C VAL A 76 0.88 -0.44 -1.01
N LYS A 77 0.57 0.47 -1.93
CA LYS A 77 -0.42 0.24 -2.99
C LYS A 77 0.17 -0.63 -4.09
N LEU A 78 -0.33 -1.86 -4.23
CA LEU A 78 0.27 -2.92 -5.05
C LEU A 78 0.47 -2.52 -6.52
N GLY A 79 -0.54 -1.93 -7.16
CA GLY A 79 -0.46 -1.55 -8.57
C GLY A 79 0.49 -0.38 -8.87
N THR A 80 1.09 0.24 -7.85
CA THR A 80 2.03 1.36 -8.03
C THR A 80 3.49 0.96 -7.92
N ILE A 81 3.78 -0.28 -7.53
CA ILE A 81 5.15 -0.76 -7.33
C ILE A 81 5.86 -0.84 -8.68
N CYS A 82 7.00 -0.16 -8.80
CA CYS A 82 7.91 -0.26 -9.92
C CYS A 82 9.36 0.02 -9.48
N ALA A 83 10.30 -0.04 -10.42
CA ALA A 83 11.72 0.21 -10.15
C ALA A 83 12.01 1.61 -9.56
N GLN A 84 11.13 2.59 -9.79
CA GLN A 84 11.29 3.96 -9.30
C GLN A 84 10.69 4.19 -7.91
N GLY A 85 9.86 3.27 -7.40
CA GLY A 85 9.20 3.44 -6.10
C GLY A 85 7.80 2.83 -6.05
N ALA A 86 7.04 3.23 -5.03
CA ALA A 86 5.64 2.88 -4.87
C ALA A 86 4.94 3.93 -4.00
N ASP A 87 3.62 3.90 -3.99
CA ASP A 87 2.82 4.66 -3.04
C ASP A 87 2.72 3.93 -1.70
N VAL A 88 3.30 4.53 -0.66
CA VAL A 88 3.22 4.06 0.72
C VAL A 88 2.34 5.01 1.53
N TYR A 89 1.38 4.45 2.26
CA TYR A 89 0.53 5.16 3.19
C TYR A 89 0.86 4.74 4.62
N SER A 90 0.93 5.73 5.50
CA SER A 90 0.99 5.52 6.94
C SER A 90 -0.35 5.84 7.54
N TYR A 91 -1.02 4.83 8.11
CA TYR A 91 -2.27 5.04 8.84
C TYR A 91 -2.07 5.78 10.15
N ALA A 92 -0.92 5.58 10.80
CA ALA A 92 -0.58 6.29 12.04
C ALA A 92 -0.30 7.78 11.82
N GLU A 93 0.20 8.16 10.64
CA GLU A 93 0.49 9.54 10.26
C GLU A 93 -0.61 10.15 9.38
N ASP A 94 -1.62 9.34 9.04
CA ASP A 94 -2.72 9.63 8.11
C ASP A 94 -2.27 10.35 6.83
N ASN A 95 -1.19 9.88 6.22
CA ASN A 95 -0.56 10.54 5.08
C ASN A 95 0.18 9.59 4.14
N MET A 96 0.38 10.02 2.90
CA MET A 96 1.35 9.43 1.99
C MET A 96 2.76 9.74 2.49
N VAL A 97 3.58 8.71 2.64
CA VAL A 97 4.92 8.79 3.24
C VAL A 97 5.98 8.24 2.30
N LEU A 98 7.23 8.55 2.60
CA LEU A 98 8.39 7.81 2.09
C LEU A 98 8.75 6.70 3.06
N ASP A 99 9.24 5.60 2.49
CA ASP A 99 9.83 4.49 3.22
C ASP A 99 11.22 4.24 2.65
N SER A 100 12.24 4.74 3.33
CA SER A 100 13.66 4.57 2.98
C SER A 100 14.11 3.12 2.92
N LYS A 101 13.33 2.19 3.48
CA LYS A 101 13.58 0.74 3.47
C LYS A 101 12.59 -0.04 2.60
N LEU A 102 11.85 0.63 1.73
CA LEU A 102 10.79 0.01 0.93
C LEU A 102 11.26 -1.24 0.17
N GLU A 103 12.42 -1.19 -0.49
CA GLU A 103 12.96 -2.36 -1.21
C GLU A 103 13.20 -3.55 -0.27
N GLN A 104 13.77 -3.30 0.91
CA GLN A 104 13.97 -4.32 1.93
C GLN A 104 12.62 -4.88 2.42
N HIS A 105 11.65 -4.00 2.70
CA HIS A 105 10.33 -4.41 3.17
C HIS A 105 9.56 -5.24 2.15
N LEU A 106 9.65 -4.89 0.86
CA LEU A 106 9.04 -5.64 -0.23
C LEU A 106 9.74 -6.99 -0.46
N LYS A 107 11.07 -7.02 -0.35
CA LYS A 107 11.87 -8.25 -0.50
C LYS A 107 11.53 -9.30 0.56
N HIS A 108 11.16 -8.89 1.78
CA HIS A 108 10.65 -9.81 2.82
C HIS A 108 9.49 -10.67 2.30
N PHE A 109 8.57 -10.05 1.56
CA PHE A 109 7.43 -10.71 0.93
C PHE A 109 7.71 -11.34 -0.43
N GLY A 110 8.98 -11.35 -0.87
CA GLY A 110 9.39 -11.91 -2.16
C GLY A 110 9.13 -11.00 -3.37
N ILE A 111 8.83 -9.72 -3.15
CA ILE A 111 8.60 -8.75 -4.22
C ILE A 111 9.93 -8.11 -4.60
N ASP A 112 10.31 -8.24 -5.87
CA ASP A 112 11.48 -7.59 -6.47
C ASP A 112 11.01 -6.37 -7.27
N MET A 113 11.21 -5.17 -6.72
CA MET A 113 10.75 -3.91 -7.33
C MET A 113 11.25 -3.72 -8.76
N ALA A 114 12.46 -4.20 -9.08
CA ALA A 114 13.05 -4.06 -10.41
C ALA A 114 12.30 -4.90 -11.47
N LYS A 115 11.51 -5.89 -11.05
CA LYS A 115 10.70 -6.75 -11.92
C LYS A 115 9.22 -6.34 -11.96
N MET A 116 8.82 -5.36 -11.15
CA MET A 116 7.44 -4.89 -11.10
C MET A 116 7.22 -3.77 -12.11
N ASN A 117 6.04 -3.78 -12.75
CA ASN A 117 5.58 -2.71 -13.63
C ASN A 117 4.35 -2.06 -13.01
N LYS A 118 4.36 -0.72 -12.96
CA LYS A 118 3.20 0.05 -12.50
C LYS A 118 1.98 -0.27 -13.37
N SER A 119 0.90 -0.72 -12.74
CA SER A 119 -0.36 -1.12 -13.37
C SER A 119 -1.56 -0.29 -12.94
N GLU A 120 -1.41 0.56 -11.92
CA GLU A 120 -2.45 1.46 -11.43
C GLU A 120 -1.91 2.90 -11.31
N LYS A 121 -2.84 3.86 -11.36
CA LYS A 121 -2.53 5.27 -11.06
C LYS A 121 -2.07 5.42 -9.60
N SER A 122 -1.09 6.30 -9.41
CA SER A 122 -0.68 6.72 -8.08
C SER A 122 -1.80 7.53 -7.41
N VAL A 123 -1.77 7.64 -6.08
CA VAL A 123 -2.69 8.49 -5.31
C VAL A 123 -2.60 9.95 -5.78
N ALA A 124 -1.39 10.43 -6.09
CA ALA A 124 -1.18 11.78 -6.60
C ALA A 124 -1.80 12.00 -8.00
N GLU A 125 -1.71 11.00 -8.89
CA GLU A 125 -2.35 11.05 -10.20
C GLU A 125 -3.88 11.04 -10.08
N LEU A 126 -4.42 10.20 -9.20
CA LEU A 126 -5.87 10.17 -8.93
C LEU A 126 -6.37 11.51 -8.38
N GLN A 127 -5.64 12.12 -7.45
CA GLN A 127 -5.96 13.45 -6.93
C GLN A 127 -5.90 14.51 -8.03
N ALA A 128 -4.89 14.47 -8.91
CA ALA A 128 -4.78 15.45 -10.00
C ALA A 128 -5.98 15.38 -10.96
N ASP A 129 -6.50 14.19 -11.24
CA ASP A 129 -7.70 14.02 -12.08
C ASP A 129 -8.96 14.62 -11.43
N GLN A 130 -9.08 14.55 -10.10
CA GLN A 130 -10.24 15.08 -9.36
C GLN A 130 -10.30 16.61 -9.32
N HIS A 131 -9.16 17.30 -9.46
CA HIS A 131 -9.08 18.78 -9.45
C HIS A 131 -9.14 19.41 -10.84
N GLN A 132 -9.26 18.59 -11.90
CA GLN A 132 -9.36 19.04 -13.30
C GLN A 132 -10.79 18.91 -13.86
N GLY A 133 -11.78 18.65 -12.99
CA GLY A 133 -13.21 18.54 -13.33
C GLY A 133 -14.01 19.77 -12.98
#